data_AF-A0A968SB14-F1
#
_entry.id   AF-A0A968SB14-F1
#
_cell.length_a   1.000
_cell.length_b   1.000
_cell.length_c   1.000
_cell.angle_alpha   90.00
_cell.angle_beta   90.00
_cell.angle_gamma   90.00
#
_symmetry.space_group_name_H-M   'P 1'
#
loop_
_entity.id
_entity.type
_entity.pdbx_description
1 polymer ?
#
loop_
_entity_poly.entity_id
_entity_poly.type
_entity_poly.pdbx_seq_one_letter_code
_entity_poly.pdbx_strand_id
1 'polypeptide(L)'
;MAKLHSTDITTVLPTLEPSLILPKLAIAPLQNGTGRDLKALEDQLDSLICAYVAAHWWYWGRDRNWVLGNGQEGYIVVPAPRNKPQPPMAQ
;
A
#
# COMPACT_ATOMS: atom_id res chain seq x y z
N MET A 1 -21.31 6.62 14.75
CA MET A 1 -21.29 6.15 13.34
C MET A 1 -20.03 6.68 12.67
N ALA A 2 -18.96 5.89 12.64
CA ALA A 2 -17.71 6.30 12.02
C ALA A 2 -17.89 6.26 10.49
N LYS A 3 -17.92 7.43 9.85
CA LYS A 3 -17.82 7.55 8.39
C LYS A 3 -16.44 7.02 7.99
N LEU A 4 -16.40 5.84 7.40
CA LEU A 4 -15.25 5.38 6.64
C LEU A 4 -15.15 6.30 5.41
N HIS A 5 -14.34 7.35 5.49
CA HIS A 5 -13.99 8.16 4.32
C HIS A 5 -13.22 7.24 3.37
N SER A 6 -13.93 6.70 2.37
CA SER A 6 -13.34 5.90 1.29
C SER A 6 -12.41 6.82 0.50
N THR A 7 -11.14 6.85 0.89
CA THR A 7 -10.15 7.73 0.27
C THR A 7 -9.58 6.96 -0.91
N ASP A 8 -10.00 7.34 -2.11
CA ASP A 8 -9.63 6.66 -3.35
C ASP A 8 -8.10 6.68 -3.52
N ILE A 9 -7.51 5.52 -3.77
CA ILE A 9 -6.07 5.33 -3.95
C ILE A 9 -5.50 6.24 -5.06
N THR A 10 -6.31 6.54 -6.08
CA THR A 10 -5.94 7.43 -7.18
C THR A 10 -5.77 8.89 -6.74
N THR A 11 -6.39 9.27 -5.62
CA THR A 11 -6.32 10.63 -5.05
C THR A 11 -5.25 10.76 -3.97
N VAL A 12 -5.02 9.70 -3.19
CA VAL A 12 -4.10 9.75 -2.04
C VAL A 12 -2.66 9.57 -2.48
N LEU A 13 -2.36 8.54 -3.27
CA LEU A 13 -0.99 8.15 -3.58
C LEU A 13 -0.14 9.25 -4.26
N PRO A 14 -0.70 10.11 -5.13
CA PRO A 14 0.04 11.23 -5.70
C PRO A 14 0.45 12.29 -4.66
N THR A 15 -0.20 12.33 -3.50
CA THR A 15 0.06 13.30 -2.41
C THR A 15 1.00 12.77 -1.32
N LEU A 16 1.41 11.50 -1.44
CA LEU A 16 2.37 10.88 -0.54
C LEU A 16 3.80 11.13 -1.04
N GLU A 17 4.76 10.81 -0.17
CA GLU A 17 6.17 10.85 -0.50
C GLU A 17 6.80 9.48 -0.15
N PRO A 18 7.45 8.79 -1.10
CA PRO A 18 7.50 9.10 -2.53
C PRO A 18 6.10 9.09 -3.17
N SER A 19 5.86 9.97 -4.16
CA SER A 19 4.56 10.05 -4.84
C SER A 19 4.39 8.90 -5.82
N LEU A 20 3.23 8.24 -5.83
CA LEU A 20 2.88 7.26 -6.87
C LEU A 20 1.70 7.77 -7.70
N ILE A 21 1.98 8.10 -8.96
CA ILE A 21 0.96 8.49 -9.94
C ILE A 21 0.59 7.24 -10.73
N LEU A 22 -0.66 6.81 -10.58
CA LEU A 22 -1.17 5.64 -11.27
C LEU A 22 -1.60 6.03 -12.69
N PRO A 23 -1.08 5.39 -13.75
CA PRO A 23 -1.56 5.63 -15.09
C PRO A 23 -3.02 5.18 -15.21
N LYS A 24 -3.83 5.92 -15.97
CA LYS A 24 -5.28 5.68 -16.14
C LYS A 24 -5.63 4.26 -16.61
N LEU A 25 -4.67 3.57 -17.24
CA LEU A 25 -4.81 2.19 -17.72
C LEU A 25 -4.72 1.14 -16.59
N ALA A 26 -4.05 1.46 -15.47
CA ALA A 26 -3.82 0.51 -14.38
C ALA A 26 -5.07 0.24 -13.52
N ILE A 27 -6.10 1.10 -13.60
CA ILE A 27 -7.32 0.99 -12.79
C ILE A 27 -8.54 1.34 -13.66
N ALA A 28 -8.70 0.64 -14.79
CA ALA A 28 -9.93 0.75 -15.56
C ALA A 28 -11.08 0.07 -14.80
N PRO A 29 -12.26 0.71 -14.64
CA PRO A 29 -13.39 0.08 -13.98
C PRO A 29 -13.85 -1.15 -14.77
N LEU A 30 -13.85 -2.32 -14.12
CA LEU A 30 -14.46 -3.53 -14.66
C LEU A 30 -15.98 -3.42 -14.49
N GLN A 31 -16.66 -2.77 -15.45
CA GLN A 31 -18.11 -2.59 -15.37
C GLN A 31 -18.90 -3.90 -15.55
N ASN A 32 -18.30 -4.92 -16.18
CA ASN A 32 -18.89 -6.25 -16.41
C ASN A 32 -17.80 -7.38 -16.39
N GLY A 33 -16.78 -7.26 -15.55
CA GLY A 33 -15.65 -8.20 -15.53
C GLY A 33 -16.03 -9.59 -15.03
N THR A 34 -15.42 -10.63 -15.60
CA THR A 34 -15.46 -11.98 -15.03
C THR A 34 -14.56 -12.07 -13.79
N GLY A 35 -14.66 -13.16 -13.02
CA GLY A 35 -13.73 -13.40 -11.91
C GLY A 35 -12.26 -13.45 -12.34
N ARG A 36 -11.99 -13.86 -13.59
CA ARG A 36 -10.63 -13.85 -14.16
C ARG A 36 -10.14 -12.43 -14.40
N ASP A 37 -11.00 -11.54 -14.89
CA ASP A 37 -10.64 -10.14 -15.14
C ASP A 37 -10.38 -9.41 -13.82
N LEU A 38 -11.19 -9.69 -12.80
CA LEU A 38 -10.97 -9.16 -11.45
C LEU A 38 -9.64 -9.63 -10.88
N LYS A 39 -9.31 -10.92 -11.02
CA LYS A 39 -8.02 -11.46 -10.59
C LYS A 39 -6.85 -10.81 -11.33
N ALA A 40 -6.96 -10.59 -12.64
CA ALA A 40 -5.89 -9.95 -13.40
C ALA A 40 -5.66 -8.49 -12.96
N LEU A 41 -6.74 -7.78 -12.61
CA LEU A 41 -6.65 -6.43 -12.04
C LEU A 41 -6.05 -6.46 -10.63
N GLU A 42 -6.47 -7.39 -9.78
CA GLU A 42 -5.91 -7.63 -8.44
C GLU A 42 -4.41 -7.90 -8.52
N ASP A 43 -3.97 -8.85 -9.36
CA ASP A 43 -2.56 -9.20 -9.52
C ASP A 43 -1.72 -7.99 -9.97
N GLN A 44 -2.27 -7.12 -10.84
CA GLN A 44 -1.61 -5.88 -11.25
C GLN A 44 -1.49 -4.88 -10.10
N LEU A 45 -2.58 -4.66 -9.35
CA LEU A 45 -2.59 -3.78 -8.19
C LEU A 45 -1.60 -4.28 -7.13
N ASP A 46 -1.60 -5.57 -6.82
CA ASP A 46 -0.69 -6.18 -5.86
C ASP A 46 0.76 -5.98 -6.25
N SER A 47 1.10 -6.15 -7.54
CA SER A 47 2.47 -5.91 -8.03
C SER A 47 2.91 -4.45 -7.87
N LEU A 48 2.01 -3.50 -8.17
CA LEU A 48 2.28 -2.06 -8.04
C LEU A 48 2.46 -1.66 -6.58
N ILE A 49 1.59 -2.15 -5.69
CA ILE A 49 1.66 -1.86 -4.25
C ILE A 49 2.90 -2.49 -3.63
N CYS A 50 3.27 -3.72 -4.03
CA CYS A 50 4.50 -4.36 -3.60
C CYS A 50 5.74 -3.53 -3.96
N ALA A 51 5.84 -3.10 -5.23
CA ALA A 51 6.93 -2.24 -5.68
C ALA A 51 6.96 -0.90 -4.92
N TYR A 52 5.80 -0.30 -4.69
CA TYR A 52 5.68 0.94 -3.93
C TYR A 52 6.14 0.78 -2.48
N VAL A 53 5.72 -0.28 -1.77
CA VAL A 53 6.15 -0.55 -0.40
C VAL A 53 7.66 -0.76 -0.32
N ALA A 54 8.26 -1.46 -1.29
CA ALA A 54 9.71 -1.62 -1.37
C ALA A 54 10.42 -0.27 -1.57
N ALA A 55 9.92 0.59 -2.45
CA ALA A 55 10.46 1.93 -2.66
C ALA A 55 10.29 2.83 -1.41
N HIS A 56 9.14 2.76 -0.75
CA HIS A 56 8.85 3.52 0.47
C HIS A 56 9.73 3.06 1.64
N TRP A 57 10.04 1.76 1.74
CA TRP A 57 11.03 1.22 2.67
C TRP A 57 12.43 1.76 2.38
N TRP A 58 12.86 1.73 1.11
CA TRP A 58 14.15 2.28 0.71
C TRP A 58 14.29 3.77 1.03
N TYR A 59 13.22 4.55 0.82
CA TYR A 59 13.23 6.00 1.01
C TYR A 59 13.23 6.42 2.47
N TRP A 60 12.39 5.79 3.32
CA TRP A 60 12.18 6.24 4.70
C TRP A 60 12.73 5.30 5.77
N GLY A 61 13.10 4.08 5.44
CA GLY A 61 13.46 3.06 6.43
C GLY A 61 12.35 2.92 7.49
N ARG A 62 12.71 2.98 8.77
CA ARG A 62 11.76 2.83 9.89
C ARG A 62 11.00 4.10 10.26
N ASP A 63 11.37 5.26 9.71
CA ASP A 63 10.78 6.54 10.12
C ASP A 63 9.32 6.69 9.69
N ARG A 64 8.98 6.10 8.54
CA ARG A 64 7.62 6.09 7.99
C ARG A 64 7.07 4.70 7.75
N ASN A 65 7.75 3.65 8.21
CA ASN A 65 7.27 2.28 8.04
C ASN A 65 7.17 1.56 9.39
N TRP A 66 6.09 0.82 9.57
CA TRP A 66 5.98 -0.17 10.62
C TRP A 66 6.66 -1.46 10.18
N VAL A 67 7.45 -2.02 11.09
CA VAL A 67 8.05 -3.35 10.95
C VAL A 67 7.39 -4.25 11.98
N LEU A 68 6.67 -5.26 11.50
CA LEU A 68 6.00 -6.26 12.32
C LEU A 68 6.80 -7.56 12.25
N GLY A 69 7.31 -8.03 13.39
CA GLY A 69 8.21 -9.19 13.46
C GLY A 69 9.68 -8.79 13.59
N ASN A 70 10.59 -9.73 13.31
CA ASN A 70 12.04 -9.56 13.50
C ASN A 70 12.87 -10.29 12.42
N GLY A 71 14.19 -10.11 12.45
CA GLY A 71 15.10 -10.72 11.47
C GLY A 71 15.27 -12.24 11.58
N GLN A 72 14.82 -12.85 12.68
CA GLN A 72 14.94 -14.31 12.93
C GLN A 72 13.72 -15.06 12.39
N GLU A 73 12.51 -14.53 12.63
CA GLU A 73 11.25 -15.17 12.25
C GLU A 73 10.68 -14.61 10.93
N GLY A 74 11.28 -13.54 10.42
CA GLY A 74 10.76 -12.75 9.32
C GLY A 74 9.97 -11.55 9.81
N TYR A 75 9.84 -10.56 8.92
CA TYR A 75 9.10 -9.34 9.21
C TYR A 75 8.30 -8.87 8.01
N ILE A 76 7.23 -8.12 8.30
CA ILE A 76 6.40 -7.45 7.31
C ILE A 76 6.58 -5.96 7.48
N VAL A 77 6.77 -5.27 6.34
CA VAL A 77 6.88 -3.81 6.27
C VAL A 77 5.57 -3.23 5.80
N VAL A 78 5.04 -2.25 6.54
CA VAL A 78 3.80 -1.54 6.19
C VAL A 78 4.03 -0.04 6.31
N PRO A 79 3.74 0.78 5.28
CA PRO A 79 3.76 2.23 5.41
C PRO A 79 2.88 2.70 6.58
N ALA A 80 3.46 3.50 7.48
CA ALA A 80 2.82 3.94 8.71
C ALA A 80 1.78 5.04 8.44
N PRO A 81 0.60 5.00 9.07
CA PRO A 81 -0.33 6.12 9.07
C PRO A 81 0.34 7.35 9.69
N ARG A 82 0.22 8.53 9.06
CA ARG A 82 0.93 9.77 9.43
C ARG A 82 0.92 10.13 10.93
N ASN A 83 -0.13 9.77 11.66
CA ASN A 83 -0.33 10.12 13.06
C ASN A 83 -0.48 8.91 14.00
N LYS A 84 0.06 7.73 13.65
CA LYS A 84 0.00 6.57 14.55
C LYS A 84 1.39 6.13 15.01
N PRO A 85 1.58 5.90 16.32
CA PRO A 85 2.84 5.39 16.84
C PRO A 85 3.12 3.99 16.28
N GLN A 86 4.41 3.63 16.20
CA GLN A 86 4.80 2.30 15.78
C GLN A 86 4.17 1.24 16.72
N PRO A 87 3.56 0.17 16.20
CA PRO A 87 3.06 -0.93 17.00
C PRO A 87 4.22 -1.54 17.83
N PRO A 88 3.92 -2.14 19.00
CA PRO A 88 4.94 -2.72 19.86
C PRO A 88 5.77 -3.72 19.06
N MET A 89 7.09 -3.61 19.15
CA MET A 89 7.97 -4.59 18.52
C MET A 89 7.74 -5.94 19.19
N ALA A 90 7.53 -6.99 18.41
CA ALA A 90 7.73 -8.35 18.91
C ALA A 90 9.23 -8.44 19.24
N GLN A 91 9.54 -8.47 20.54
CA GLN A 91 10.90 -8.69 21.05
C GLN A 91 11.28 -10.16 20.86
#